data_AF-V2HHF0-F1
#
_entry.id   AF-V2HHF0-F1
#
_cell.length_a   1.000
_cell.length_b   1.000
_cell.length_c   1.000
_cell.angle_alpha   90.00
_cell.angle_beta   90.00
_cell.angle_gamma   90.00
#
_symmetry.space_group_name_H-M   'P 1'
#
loop_
_entity.id
_entity.type
_entity.pdbx_description
1 polymer ?
#
loop_
_entity_poly.entity_id
_entity_poly.type
_entity_poly.pdbx_seq_one_letter_code
_entity_poly.pdbx_strand_id
1 'polypeptide(L)'
;MIGAEGLTRAVLAEIDRSLAAHDLIKIRVFGDERDTRIAIYEAICDELGAAPIQHIGKLLVVWRPGPARLKENQPQDLGRMAPARRGAAPRTVTVRK
;
A
#
# COMPACT_ATOMS: atom_id res chain seq x y z
N MET A 1 0.44 -9.23 5.33
CA MET A 1 0.05 -8.75 6.68
C MET A 1 0.99 -9.37 7.70
N ILE A 2 1.22 -8.72 8.84
CA ILE A 2 2.14 -9.19 9.90
C ILE A 2 1.30 -9.63 11.09
N GLY A 3 1.40 -10.92 11.45
CA GLY A 3 0.66 -11.54 12.55
C GLY A 3 1.33 -11.36 13.91
N ALA A 4 0.86 -12.11 14.91
CA ALA A 4 1.37 -12.05 16.28
C ALA A 4 2.86 -12.47 16.40
N GLU A 5 3.36 -13.30 15.48
CA GLU A 5 4.77 -13.71 15.43
C GLU A 5 5.71 -12.60 14.91
N GLY A 6 5.17 -11.44 14.52
CA GLY A 6 5.96 -10.30 14.08
C GLY A 6 6.60 -10.48 12.70
N LEU A 7 7.68 -9.72 12.46
CA LEU A 7 8.40 -9.70 11.19
C LEU A 7 9.32 -10.93 11.07
N THR A 8 8.78 -12.02 10.53
CA THR A 8 9.56 -13.23 10.25
C THR A 8 10.20 -13.19 8.86
N ARG A 9 11.22 -14.03 8.61
CA ARG A 9 11.87 -14.13 7.28
C ARG A 9 10.87 -14.47 6.17
N ALA A 10 9.87 -15.31 6.45
CA ALA A 10 8.84 -15.67 5.49
C ALA A 10 7.94 -14.47 5.14
N VAL A 11 7.57 -13.68 6.14
CA VAL A 11 6.81 -12.44 5.96
C VAL A 11 7.62 -11.41 5.17
N LEU A 12 8.90 -11.24 5.50
CA LEU A 12 9.79 -10.33 4.79
C LEU A 12 9.94 -10.73 3.30
N ALA A 13 10.11 -12.01 3.01
CA ALA A 13 10.18 -12.52 1.64
C ALA A 13 8.87 -12.29 0.86
N GLU A 14 7.72 -12.35 1.53
CA GLU A 14 6.42 -12.03 0.90
C GLU A 14 6.26 -10.53 0.64
N ILE A 15 6.72 -9.68 1.56
CA ILE A 15 6.77 -8.24 1.38
C ILE A 15 7.66 -7.88 0.18
N ASP A 16 8.82 -8.52 0.06
CA ASP A 16 9.75 -8.33 -1.05
C ASP A 16 9.12 -8.67 -2.41
N ARG A 17 8.45 -9.83 -2.50
CA ARG A 17 7.68 -10.24 -3.70
C ARG A 17 6.58 -9.25 -4.04
N SER A 18 5.84 -8.79 -3.02
CA SER A 18 4.74 -7.84 -3.19
C SER A 18 5.25 -6.48 -3.68
N LEU A 19 6.36 -5.99 -3.14
CA LEU A 19 7.02 -4.77 -3.60
C LEU A 19 7.52 -4.89 -5.04
N ALA A 20 8.11 -6.04 -5.40
CA ALA A 20 8.58 -6.26 -6.77
C ALA A 20 7.43 -6.26 -7.81
N ALA A 21 6.22 -6.64 -7.41
CA ALA A 21 5.05 -6.73 -8.28
C ALA A 21 4.24 -5.42 -8.35
N HIS A 22 4.24 -4.61 -7.29
CA HIS A 22 3.31 -3.49 -7.14
C HIS A 22 3.96 -2.14 -6.88
N ASP A 23 5.27 -2.10 -6.63
CA ASP A 23 6.08 -0.96 -6.22
C ASP A 23 5.66 -0.33 -4.88
N LEU A 24 4.39 0.06 -4.74
CA LEU A 24 3.77 0.63 -3.55
C LEU A 24 2.83 -0.39 -2.90
N ILE A 25 3.03 -0.70 -1.62
CA ILE A 25 2.14 -1.61 -0.90
C ILE A 25 1.75 -1.06 0.47
N LYS A 26 0.59 -1.53 0.96
CA LYS A 26 0.13 -1.33 2.33
C LYS A 26 0.22 -2.63 3.12
N ILE A 27 0.86 -2.60 4.27
CA ILE A 27 1.09 -3.75 5.13
C ILE A 27 0.35 -3.50 6.44
N ARG A 28 -0.58 -4.39 6.78
CA ARG A 28 -1.25 -4.36 8.09
C ARG A 28 -0.43 -5.10 9.14
N VAL A 29 -0.17 -4.47 10.27
CA VAL A 29 0.54 -5.06 11.43
C VAL A 29 -0.44 -5.29 12.58
N PHE A 30 -0.46 -6.50 13.12
CA PHE A 30 -1.22 -6.84 14.31
C PHE A 30 -0.45 -6.44 15.57
N GLY A 31 -1.17 -6.09 16.64
CA GLY A 31 -0.62 -5.52 17.87
C GLY A 31 -0.96 -4.04 18.05
N ASP A 32 -0.97 -3.59 19.30
CA ASP A 32 -1.40 -2.24 19.67
C ASP A 32 -0.23 -1.30 20.03
N GLU A 33 0.94 -1.84 20.36
CA GLU A 33 2.16 -1.06 20.62
C GLU A 33 2.65 -0.32 19.38
N ARG A 34 2.73 1.01 19.52
CA ARG A 34 3.16 1.91 18.45
C ARG A 34 4.64 1.75 18.13
N ASP A 35 5.48 1.63 19.16
CA ASP A 35 6.94 1.57 19.00
C ASP A 35 7.36 0.29 18.28
N THR A 36 6.73 -0.84 18.59
CA THR A 36 6.91 -2.10 17.86
C THR A 36 6.56 -1.96 16.38
N ARG A 37 5.48 -1.23 16.04
CA ARG A 37 5.13 -0.99 14.63
C ARG A 37 6.13 -0.10 13.91
N ILE A 38 6.67 0.91 14.59
CA ILE A 38 7.71 1.79 14.03
C ILE A 38 9.00 0.99 13.78
N ALA A 39 9.43 0.17 14.75
CA ALA A 39 10.61 -0.68 14.58
C ALA A 39 10.46 -1.67 13.42
N ILE A 40 9.29 -2.30 13.27
CA ILE A 40 9.00 -3.17 12.12
C ILE A 40 9.05 -2.38 10.80
N TYR A 41 8.53 -1.16 10.79
CA TYR A 41 8.52 -0.31 9.60
C TYR A 41 9.92 0.06 9.13
N GLU A 42 10.77 0.47 10.07
CA GLU A 42 12.18 0.79 9.83
C GLU A 42 12.94 -0.46 9.36
N ALA A 43 12.78 -1.60 10.03
CA ALA A 43 13.42 -2.85 9.65
C ALA A 43 13.06 -3.30 8.22
N ILE A 44 11.79 -3.18 7.81
CA ILE A 44 11.36 -3.49 6.44
C ILE A 44 12.08 -2.58 5.42
N CYS A 45 12.16 -1.28 5.73
CA CYS A 45 12.80 -0.31 4.84
C CYS A 45 14.30 -0.59 4.70
N ASP A 46 14.98 -0.84 5.81
CA ASP A 46 16.40 -1.12 5.87
C ASP A 46 16.76 -2.43 5.16
N GLU A 47 16.02 -3.52 5.43
CA GLU A 47 16.34 -4.83 4.86
C GLU A 47 16.03 -4.94 3.36
N LEU A 48 14.98 -4.25 2.89
CA LEU A 48 14.52 -4.36 1.49
C LEU A 48 14.92 -3.18 0.61
N GLY A 49 15.57 -2.16 1.16
CA GLY A 49 15.86 -0.90 0.47
C GLY A 49 14.59 -0.19 0.01
N ALA A 50 13.52 -0.26 0.82
CA ALA A 50 12.25 0.37 0.53
C ALA A 50 12.18 1.76 1.19
N ALA A 51 11.47 2.69 0.55
CA ALA A 51 11.19 4.00 1.09
C ALA A 51 9.97 3.97 2.01
N PRO A 52 10.05 4.62 3.19
CA PRO A 52 8.89 4.83 4.05
C PRO A 52 8.01 5.94 3.48
N ILE A 53 6.76 5.62 3.14
CA ILE A 53 5.79 6.60 2.62
C ILE A 53 4.88 7.13 3.72
N GLN A 54 4.23 6.23 4.47
CA GLN A 54 3.28 6.65 5.50
C GLN A 54 3.04 5.56 6.55
N HIS A 55 2.75 5.98 7.77
CA HIS A 55 2.28 5.12 8.85
C HIS A 55 0.91 5.63 9.34
N ILE A 56 -0.14 4.83 9.11
CA ILE A 56 -1.52 5.15 9.51
C ILE A 56 -2.01 4.08 10.49
N GLY A 57 -1.88 4.34 11.79
CA GLY A 57 -2.37 3.43 12.83
C GLY A 57 -1.69 2.06 12.75
N LYS A 58 -2.40 1.05 12.22
CA LYS A 58 -1.89 -0.34 12.04
C LYS A 58 -1.43 -0.62 10.60
N LEU A 59 -1.45 0.37 9.73
CA LEU A 59 -1.07 0.25 8.33
C LEU A 59 0.27 0.95 8.08
N LEU A 60 1.21 0.22 7.50
CA LEU A 60 2.49 0.71 7.02
C LEU A 60 2.43 0.80 5.50
N VAL A 61 2.80 1.94 4.93
CA VAL A 61 2.85 2.16 3.48
C VAL A 61 4.30 2.29 3.08
N VAL A 62 4.78 1.35 2.28
CA VAL A 62 6.17 1.26 1.82
C VAL A 62 6.21 1.24 0.30
N TRP A 63 7.26 1.82 -0.26
CA TRP A 63 7.47 1.87 -1.70
C TRP A 63 8.88 1.46 -2.10
N ARG A 64 9.03 0.73 -3.20
CA ARG A 64 10.32 0.45 -3.83
C ARG A 64 10.11 0.27 -5.33
N PRO A 65 10.96 0.84 -6.21
CA PRO A 65 10.82 0.59 -7.63
C PRO A 65 11.11 -0.89 -7.94
N GLY A 66 10.13 -1.60 -8.49
CA GLY A 66 10.26 -2.97 -8.94
C GLY A 66 11.05 -3.09 -10.25
N PRO A 67 11.50 -4.31 -10.61
CA PRO A 67 12.26 -4.55 -11.83
C PRO A 67 11.40 -4.45 -13.10
N ALA A 68 10.09 -4.64 -12.99
CA ALA A 68 9.16 -4.57 -14.11
C ALA A 68 8.50 -3.18 -14.17
N ARG A 69 8.78 -2.41 -15.22
CA ARG A 69 8.03 -1.18 -15.52
C ARG A 69 6.62 -1.52 -16.00
N LEU A 70 5.68 -1.69 -15.07
CA LEU A 70 4.26 -1.79 -15.40
C LEU A 70 3.80 -0.46 -16.01
N LYS A 71 3.00 -0.50 -17.09
CA LYS A 71 2.44 0.70 -17.74
C LYS A 71 1.70 1.60 -16.74
N GLU A 72 0.91 0.99 -15.86
CA GLU A 72 0.14 1.68 -14.82
C GLU A 72 1.00 2.49 -13.83
N ASN A 73 2.27 2.13 -13.67
CA ASN A 73 3.21 2.76 -12.73
C ASN A 73 4.10 3.80 -13.43
N GLN A 74 3.81 4.18 -14.68
CA GLN A 74 4.62 5.16 -15.40
C GLN A 74 4.25 6.60 -15.01
N PRO A 75 5.21 7.45 -14.62
CA PRO A 75 4.94 8.84 -14.25
C PRO A 75 4.29 9.66 -15.38
N GLN A 76 4.53 9.27 -16.63
CA GLN A 76 3.89 9.87 -17.82
C GLN A 76 2.40 9.54 -17.99
N ASP A 77 1.88 8.51 -17.31
CA ASP A 77 0.45 8.16 -17.32
C ASP A 77 -0.34 8.84 -16.20
N LEU A 78 0.33 9.36 -15.15
CA LEU A 78 -0.30 10.13 -14.07
C LEU A 78 -0.98 11.43 -14.56
N GLY A 79 -0.53 11.96 -15.70
CA GLY A 79 -1.14 13.14 -16.37
C GLY A 79 -2.14 12.79 -17.48
N ARG A 80 -2.30 11.51 -17.82
CA ARG A 80 -3.13 11.04 -18.94
C ARG A 80 -4.45 10.38 -18.51
N MET A 81 -4.83 10.55 -17.23
CA MET A 81 -6.17 10.20 -16.78
C MET A 81 -7.19 10.92 -17.65
N ALA A 82 -7.89 10.15 -18.50
CA ALA A 82 -9.08 10.61 -19.20
C ALA A 82 -10.02 11.27 -18.17
N PRO A 83 -10.70 12.38 -18.54
CA PRO A 83 -11.56 13.09 -17.60
C PRO A 83 -12.49 12.09 -16.93
N ALA A 84 -12.47 12.07 -15.59
CA ALA A 84 -13.33 11.21 -14.79
C ALA A 84 -14.74 11.27 -15.40
N ARG A 85 -15.27 10.12 -15.82
CA ARG A 85 -16.65 10.04 -16.29
C ARG A 85 -17.51 10.62 -15.17
N ARG A 86 -18.07 11.83 -15.38
CA ARG A 86 -18.97 12.48 -14.43
C ARG A 86 -20.02 11.44 -14.05
N GLY A 87 -20.04 11.06 -12.77
CA GLY A 87 -21.01 10.09 -12.26
C GLY A 87 -22.41 10.53 -12.68
N ALA A 88 -23.21 9.56 -13.15
CA ALA A 88 -24.59 9.84 -13.56
C ALA A 88 -25.34 10.53 -12.41
N ALA A 89 -26.12 11.56 -12.75
CA ALA A 89 -26.89 12.34 -11.80
C ALA A 89 -27.73 11.43 -10.87
N PRO A 90 -27.92 11.81 -9.59
CA PRO A 90 -28.71 11.01 -8.65
C PRO A 90 -30.12 10.78 -9.19
N ARG A 91 -30.59 9.54 -9.09
CA ARG A 91 -31.92 9.16 -9.57
C ARG A 91 -32.95 9.66 -8.54
N THR A 92 -33.81 10.60 -8.93
CA THR A 92 -34.92 11.02 -8.08
C THR A 92 -35.91 9.88 -7.93
N VAL A 93 -36.08 9.36 -6.71
CA VAL A 93 -37.12 8.38 -6.38
C VAL A 93 -38.27 9.11 -5.71
N THR A 94 -39.39 9.26 -6.40
CA THR A 94 -40.62 9.82 -5.82
C THR A 94 -41.38 8.71 -5.10
N VAL A 95 -41.45 8.79 -3.76
CA VAL A 95 -42.31 7.91 -2.96
C VAL A 95 -43.75 8.44 -3.04
N ARG A 96 -44.68 7.64 -3.57
CA ARG A 96 -46.12 7.92 -3.50
C ARG A 96 -46.66 7.41 -2.17
N LYS A 97 -47.41 8.27 -1.47
CA LYS A 97 -48.07 7.99 -0.19
C LYS A 97 -49.30 7.11 -0.38
#